data_AF-A0A9E3BD24-F1
#
_entry.id   AF-A0A9E3BD24-F1
#
_cell.length_a   1.000
_cell.length_b   1.000
_cell.length_c   1.000
_cell.angle_alpha   90.00
_cell.angle_beta   90.00
_cell.angle_gamma   90.00
#
_symmetry.space_group_name_H-M   'P 1'
#
loop_
_entity.id
_entity.type
_entity.pdbx_description
1 polymer ?
#
loop_
_entity_poly.entity_id
_entity_poly.type
_entity_poly.pdbx_seq_one_letter_code
_entity_poly.pdbx_strand_id
1 'polypeptide(L)' 'MAESALAAIQRQQIEIAVGELLLTSDYYMRTSIAERLRHLISHSDPTLDVSQFSEVAQEELQELNLLPPQKA' A
#
# COMPACT_ATOMS: atom_id res chain seq x y z
N MET A 1 -17.64 -1.49 7.87
CA MET A 1 -17.39 -2.71 8.67
C MET A 1 -16.20 -2.39 9.57
N ALA A 2 -16.16 -2.89 10.81
CA ALA A 2 -14.99 -2.67 11.66
C ALA A 2 -13.80 -3.43 11.05
N GLU A 3 -12.65 -2.75 10.94
CA GLU A 3 -11.41 -3.34 10.44
C GLU A 3 -10.99 -4.51 11.34
N SER A 4 -10.60 -5.63 10.75
CA SER A 4 -10.06 -6.77 11.51
C SER A 4 -8.68 -6.42 12.08
N ALA A 5 -8.28 -7.06 13.19
CA ALA A 5 -6.93 -6.88 13.71
C ALA A 5 -5.84 -7.27 12.69
N LEU A 6 -6.15 -8.22 11.80
CA LEU A 6 -5.27 -8.62 10.71
C LEU A 6 -5.17 -7.53 9.64
N ALA A 7 -6.28 -6.91 9.25
CA ALA A 7 -6.31 -5.81 8.31
C ALA A 7 -5.47 -4.62 8.81
N ALA A 8 -5.55 -4.28 10.10
CA ALA A 8 -4.72 -3.22 10.69
C ALA A 8 -3.21 -3.54 10.61
N ILE A 9 -2.82 -4.80 10.81
CA ILE A 9 -1.42 -5.25 10.66
C ILE A 9 -0.99 -5.16 9.19
N GLN A 10 -1.82 -5.62 8.25
CA GLN A 10 -1.53 -5.54 6.82
C GLN A 10 -1.41 -4.10 6.34
N ARG A 11 -2.26 -3.20 6.84
CA ARG A 11 -2.17 -1.75 6.59
C ARG A 11 -0.80 -1.23 6.99
N GLN A 12 -0.32 -1.57 8.18
CA GLN A 12 1.00 -1.15 8.64
C GLN A 12 2.13 -1.74 7.79
N GLN A 13 2.02 -2.98 7.34
CA GLN A 13 3.01 -3.59 6.42
C GLN A 13 3.07 -2.89 5.06
N ILE A 14 1.90 -2.50 4.53
CA ILE A 14 1.79 -1.77 3.26
C ILE A 14 2.40 -0.37 3.42
N GLU A 15 2.09 0.36 4.50
CA GLU A 15 2.70 1.67 4.82
C GLU A 15 4.23 1.61 4.88
N ILE A 16 4.77 0.62 5.59
CA ILE A 16 6.22 0.42 5.67
C ILE A 16 6.80 0.19 4.28
N ALA A 17 6.16 -0.65 3.46
CA ALA A 17 6.61 -0.93 2.11
C ALA A 17 6.55 0.29 1.19
N VAL A 18 5.56 1.17 1.33
CA VAL A 18 5.53 2.46 0.62
C VAL A 18 6.66 3.37 1.09
N GLY A 19 6.91 3.46 2.40
CA GLY A 19 8.04 4.21 2.94
C GLY A 19 9.38 3.73 2.37
N GLU A 20 9.57 2.41 2.28
CA GLU A 20 10.75 1.83 1.62
C GLU A 20 10.85 2.23 0.15
N LEU A 21 9.73 2.22 -0.60
CA LEU A 21 9.71 2.61 -2.01
C LEU A 21 10.16 4.06 -2.20
N LEU A 22 9.64 4.97 -1.38
CA LEU A 22 9.94 6.40 -1.41
C LEU A 22 11.40 6.71 -1.10
N LEU A 23 11.99 5.98 -0.15
CA LEU A 23 13.37 6.18 0.29
C LEU A 23 14.39 5.47 -0.61
N THR A 24 13.94 4.60 -1.52
CA THR A 24 14.80 3.83 -2.40
C THR A 24 14.97 4.54 -3.75
N SER A 25 16.22 4.78 -4.14
CA SER A 25 16.59 5.33 -5.46
C SER A 25 17.05 4.28 -6.46
N ASP A 26 17.42 3.08 -6.01
CA ASP A 26 17.82 1.98 -6.89
C ASP A 26 16.62 1.41 -7.65
N TYR A 27 16.74 1.33 -8.97
CA TYR A 27 15.66 0.92 -9.86
C TYR A 27 15.17 -0.52 -9.59
N TYR A 28 16.09 -1.46 -9.40
CA TYR A 28 15.73 -2.86 -9.19
C TYR A 28 15.08 -3.08 -7.82
N MET A 29 15.58 -2.38 -6.80
CA MET A 29 14.98 -2.40 -5.47
C MET A 29 13.58 -1.77 -5.48
N ARG A 30 13.40 -0.62 -6.14
CA ARG A 30 12.06 -0.02 -6.31
C ARG A 30 11.10 -0.98 -7.00
N THR A 31 11.54 -1.66 -8.05
CA THR A 31 10.74 -2.67 -8.77
C THR A 31 10.33 -3.81 -7.83
N SER A 32 11.29 -4.35 -7.05
CA SER A 32 11.03 -5.40 -6.07
C SER A 32 10.01 -4.98 -5.00
N ILE A 33 10.14 -3.76 -4.47
CA ILE A 33 9.21 -3.21 -3.47
C ILE A 33 7.82 -3.04 -4.07
N ALA A 34 7.72 -2.54 -5.31
CA ALA A 34 6.44 -2.40 -6.01
C ALA A 34 5.75 -3.76 -6.20
N GLU A 35 6.47 -4.82 -6.58
CA GLU A 35 5.90 -6.18 -6.64
C GLU A 35 5.42 -6.67 -5.27
N ARG A 36 6.20 -6.42 -4.22
CA ARG A 36 5.81 -6.76 -2.85
C ARG A 36 4.52 -6.05 -2.43
N LEU A 37 4.38 -4.76 -2.77
CA LEU A 37 3.15 -4.00 -2.55
C LEU A 37 1.96 -4.61 -3.28
N ARG A 38 2.12 -5.02 -4.55
CA ARG A 38 1.05 -5.71 -5.30
C ARG A 38 0.62 -7.00 -4.61
N HIS A 39 1.60 -7.77 -4.11
CA HIS A 39 1.33 -9.02 -3.41
C HIS A 39 0.56 -8.78 -2.11
N LEU A 40 0.98 -7.82 -1.29
CA LEU A 40 0.31 -7.48 -0.03
C LEU A 40 -1.13 -7.01 -0.25
N ILE A 41 -1.37 -6.15 -1.24
CA ILE A 41 -2.71 -5.62 -1.53
C ILE A 41 -3.61 -6.71 -2.12
N SER A 42 -3.12 -7.51 -3.06
CA SER A 42 -3.93 -8.59 -3.67
C SER A 42 -4.37 -9.68 -2.69
N HIS A 43 -3.66 -9.84 -1.57
CA HIS A 43 -3.98 -10.80 -0.51
C HIS A 43 -4.44 -10.12 0.78
N SER A 44 -4.82 -8.84 0.70
CA SER A 44 -5.30 -8.11 1.86
C SER A 44 -6.65 -8.64 2.33
N ASP A 45 -6.88 -8.53 3.64
CA ASP A 45 -8.15 -8.80 4.27
C ASP A 45 -9.22 -7.89 3.66
N PRO A 46 -10.42 -8.40 3.31
CA PRO A 46 -11.47 -7.59 2.68
C PRO A 46 -11.97 -6.40 3.51
N THR A 47 -11.67 -6.38 4.81
CA THR A 47 -12.00 -5.29 5.73
C THR A 47 -10.93 -4.21 5.80
N LEU A 48 -9.81 -4.36 5.07
CA LEU A 48 -8.76 -3.34 4.96
C LEU A 48 -9.36 -2.03 4.44
N ASP A 49 -9.28 -0.99 5.28
CA ASP A 49 -9.79 0.32 4.96
C ASP A 49 -8.68 1.19 4.35
N VAL A 50 -8.72 1.32 3.03
CA VAL A 50 -7.76 2.11 2.26
C VAL A 50 -7.78 3.60 2.62
N SER A 51 -8.87 4.11 3.21
CA SER A 51 -8.94 5.51 3.64
C SER A 51 -8.09 5.79 4.89
N GLN A 52 -7.65 4.75 5.61
CA GLN A 52 -6.77 4.87 6.77
C GLN A 52 -5.28 4.81 6.43
N PHE A 53 -4.92 4.69 5.15
CA PHE A 53 -3.56 4.96 4.71
C PHE A 53 -3.25 6.46 4.81
N SER A 54 -1.99 6.79 5.07
CA SER A 54 -1.48 8.15 4.96
C SER A 54 -1.72 8.70 3.55
N GLU A 55 -1.88 10.01 3.42
CA GLU A 55 -2.14 10.67 2.12
C GLU A 55 -1.05 10.29 1.09
N VAL A 56 0.21 10.36 1.52
CA VAL A 56 1.37 9.96 0.70
C VAL A 56 1.26 8.50 0.27
N ALA A 57 0.86 7.59 1.16
CA ALA A 57 0.71 6.19 0.78
C ALA A 57 -0.44 5.97 -0.21
N GLN A 58 -1.54 6.71 -0.08
CA GLN A 58 -2.63 6.63 -1.03
C GLN A 58 -2.21 7.11 -2.42
N GLU A 59 -1.45 8.21 -2.51
CA GLU A 59 -0.92 8.75 -3.76
C GLU A 59 0.01 7.74 -4.45
N GLU A 60 1.03 7.25 -3.74
CA GLU A 60 1.99 6.28 -4.30
C GLU A 60 1.31 4.99 -4.76
N LEU A 61 0.35 4.47 -4.00
CA LEU A 61 -0.39 3.28 -4.38
C LEU A 61 -1.31 3.52 -5.59
N GLN A 62 -1.84 4.73 -5.77
CA GLN A 62 -2.58 5.11 -6.97
C GLN A 62 -1.66 5.22 -8.19
N GLU A 63 -0.48 5.83 -8.06
CA GLU A 63 0.51 5.90 -9.14
C GLU A 63 0.95 4.51 -9.61
N LEU A 64 1.07 3.56 -8.68
CA LEU A 64 1.33 2.16 -8.97
C LEU A 64 0.12 1.36 -9.49
N ASN A 65 -1.05 2.01 -9.63
CA ASN A 65 -2.33 1.41 -10.01
C ASN A 65 -2.79 0.28 -9.07
N LEU A 66 -2.45 0.38 -7.78
CA LEU A 66 -2.83 -0.58 -6.74
C LEU A 66 -4.07 -0.15 -5.96
N LEU A 67 -4.41 1.14 -6.03
CA LEU A 67 -5.67 1.69 -5.54
C LEU A 67 -6.44 2.39 -6.67
N PRO A 68 -7.78 2.42 -6.59
CA PRO A 68 -8.57 3.23 -7.52
C PRO A 68 -8.21 4.71 -7.36
N PRO A 69 -8.26 5.51 -8.45
CA PRO A 69 -8.04 6.94 -8.36
C PRO A 69 -9.09 7.57 -7.44
N GLN A 70 -8.65 8.42 -6.51
CA GLN A 70 -9.61 9.24 -5.74
C GLN A 70 -10.39 10.11 -6.72
N LYS A 71 -11.72 9.98 -6.72
CA LYS A 71 -12.57 10.95 -7.42
C LYS A 71 -12.50 12.27 -6.66
N ALA A 72 -12.00 13.30 -7.34
CA ALA A 72 -12.11 14.70 -6.90
C ALA A 72 -13.58 15.11 -6.71
#